data_AF-A0A7K4D1P5-F1
#
_entry.id   AF-A0A7K4D1P5-F1
#
_cell.length_a   1.000
_cell.length_b   1.000
_cell.length_c   1.000
_cell.angle_alpha   90.00
_cell.angle_beta   90.00
_cell.angle_gamma   90.00
#
_symmetry.space_group_name_H-M   'P 1'
#
loop_
_entity.id
_entity.type
_entity.pdbx_description
1 polymer ?
#
loop_
_entity_poly.entity_id
_entity_poly.type
_entity_poly.pdbx_seq_one_letter_code
_entity_poly.pdbx_strand_id
1 'polypeptide(L)'
;MFFMGKKLKIKGQDVKLSPLEFMILLKVYQADPVGISGYDLINDLNKTFAGMWTPQSGTIYPLLSRMQGDKYIVGEEQRSELGPAKKVFRLTDFSRSFIEVMLLENFEPELTFFGNYLDFITEMMMKVRKKDPSSGINFSQVKLAIQHFATHVQDTLKKVDEFTAGITSGKFPPCKKCGATIDRDARFCPACGNAVAA
;
A
#
# COMPACT_ATOMS: atom_id res chain seq x y z
N MET A 1 -5.20 -16.19 7.63
CA MET A 1 -4.08 -15.33 8.06
C MET A 1 -4.36 -13.96 7.46
N PHE A 2 -5.19 -13.16 8.13
CA PHE A 2 -4.84 -12.12 9.11
C PHE A 2 -4.28 -10.87 8.42
N PHE A 3 -5.12 -9.84 8.36
CA PHE A 3 -4.69 -8.46 8.54
C PHE A 3 -4.68 -8.21 10.06
N MET A 4 -3.65 -8.73 10.72
CA MET A 4 -3.28 -8.53 12.14
C MET A 4 -4.36 -8.70 13.24
N GLY A 5 -5.48 -9.40 13.00
CA GLY A 5 -6.51 -9.61 14.04
C GLY A 5 -7.91 -9.48 13.52
N LYS A 6 -8.02 -8.41 12.72
CA LYS A 6 -9.20 -7.83 12.11
C LYS A 6 -9.85 -8.76 11.10
N LYS A 7 -11.00 -9.41 11.37
CA LYS A 7 -11.88 -9.79 10.25
C LYS A 7 -12.59 -8.53 9.78
N LEU A 8 -12.20 -8.02 8.61
CA LEU A 8 -12.92 -6.92 7.98
C LEU A 8 -14.16 -7.47 7.30
N LYS A 9 -15.31 -6.99 7.74
CA LYS A 9 -16.61 -7.25 7.11
C LYS A 9 -17.02 -6.04 6.34
N ILE A 10 -17.01 -6.13 5.02
CA ILE A 10 -17.49 -5.06 4.15
C ILE A 10 -18.78 -5.51 3.49
N LYS A 11 -19.87 -4.78 3.71
CA LYS A 11 -21.23 -5.14 3.24
C LYS A 11 -21.64 -6.58 3.61
N GLY A 12 -21.24 -7.05 4.79
CA GLY A 12 -21.53 -8.40 5.28
C GLY A 12 -20.65 -9.52 4.70
N GLN A 13 -19.74 -9.21 3.77
CA GLN A 13 -18.77 -10.15 3.22
C GLN A 13 -17.44 -10.07 3.97
N ASP A 14 -16.91 -11.22 4.37
CA ASP A 14 -15.56 -11.33 4.94
C ASP A 14 -14.53 -11.06 3.85
N VAL A 15 -13.74 -9.99 4.00
CA VAL A 15 -12.58 -9.75 3.14
C VAL A 15 -11.36 -10.46 3.72
N LYS A 16 -10.70 -11.27 2.89
CA LYS A 16 -9.52 -12.06 3.24
C LYS A 16 -8.40 -11.73 2.27
N LEU A 17 -7.51 -10.84 2.69
CA LEU A 17 -6.27 -10.50 1.99
C LEU A 17 -5.11 -10.66 2.98
N SER A 18 -4.03 -11.30 2.53
CA SER A 18 -2.73 -11.21 3.18
C SER A 18 -2.12 -9.81 2.97
N PRO A 19 -1.12 -9.39 3.78
CA PRO A 19 -0.45 -8.11 3.60
C PRO A 19 0.12 -7.93 2.18
N LEU A 20 0.67 -9.00 1.59
CA LEU A 20 1.20 -8.96 0.23
C LEU A 20 0.09 -8.84 -0.82
N GLU A 21 -1.02 -9.55 -0.68
CA GLU A 21 -2.19 -9.39 -1.58
C GLU A 21 -2.80 -7.99 -1.46
N PHE A 22 -2.83 -7.41 -0.26
CA PHE A 22 -3.28 -6.03 -0.05
C PHE A 22 -2.36 -5.01 -0.73
N MET A 23 -1.04 -5.17 -0.58
CA MET A 23 -0.07 -4.33 -1.27
C MET A 23 -0.17 -4.43 -2.80
N ILE A 24 -0.37 -5.63 -3.34
CA ILE A 24 -0.66 -5.83 -4.77
C ILE A 24 -1.95 -5.10 -5.15
N LEU A 25 -3.00 -5.22 -4.35
CA LEU A 25 -4.28 -4.54 -4.59
C LEU A 25 -4.13 -3.01 -4.60
N LEU A 26 -3.33 -2.44 -3.69
CA LEU A 26 -3.01 -1.00 -3.68
C LEU A 26 -2.26 -0.56 -4.93
N LYS A 27 -1.33 -1.38 -5.46
CA LYS A 27 -0.67 -1.09 -6.75
C LYS A 27 -1.64 -1.15 -7.92
N VAL A 28 -2.58 -2.09 -7.92
CA VAL A 28 -3.65 -2.15 -8.94
C VAL A 28 -4.57 -0.94 -8.83
N TYR A 29 -4.94 -0.52 -7.61
CA TYR A 29 -5.73 0.70 -7.36
C TYR A 29 -5.03 1.97 -7.84
N GLN A 30 -3.72 2.08 -7.64
CA GLN A 30 -2.95 3.22 -8.13
C GLN A 30 -2.99 3.36 -9.66
N ALA A 31 -3.08 2.23 -10.39
CA ALA A 31 -3.13 2.19 -11.85
C ALA A 31 -4.57 2.22 -12.41
N ASP A 32 -5.57 2.30 -11.55
CA ASP A 32 -6.97 2.20 -11.90
C ASP A 32 -7.50 3.51 -12.55
N PRO A 33 -8.39 3.47 -13.57
CA PRO A 33 -9.06 2.31 -14.19
C PRO A 33 -8.27 1.67 -15.34
N VAL A 34 -7.12 2.21 -15.71
CA VAL A 34 -6.34 1.74 -16.86
C VAL A 34 -5.86 0.30 -16.64
N GLY A 35 -5.43 -0.01 -15.42
CA GLY A 35 -4.90 -1.30 -14.99
C GLY A 35 -3.39 -1.42 -15.16
N ILE A 36 -2.82 -2.48 -14.60
CA ILE A 36 -1.36 -2.74 -14.61
C ILE A 36 -1.07 -4.16 -15.06
N SER A 37 0.01 -4.37 -15.84
CA SER A 37 0.44 -5.73 -16.19
C SER A 37 1.18 -6.39 -15.03
N GLY A 38 1.22 -7.72 -15.00
CA GLY A 38 1.96 -8.43 -13.95
C GLY A 38 3.46 -8.10 -13.96
N TYR A 39 4.04 -7.88 -15.14
CA TYR A 39 5.44 -7.48 -15.30
C TYR A 39 5.70 -6.07 -14.74
N ASP A 40 4.84 -5.11 -15.11
CA ASP A 40 4.97 -3.73 -14.63
C ASP A 40 4.77 -3.65 -13.12
N LEU A 41 3.82 -4.42 -12.58
CA LEU A 41 3.58 -4.52 -11.14
C LEU A 41 4.80 -5.07 -10.40
N ILE A 42 5.45 -6.13 -10.91
CA ILE A 42 6.69 -6.67 -10.32
C ILE A 42 7.79 -5.61 -10.35
N ASN A 43 7.97 -4.92 -11.48
CA ASN A 43 8.98 -3.88 -11.62
C ASN A 43 8.75 -2.71 -10.66
N ASP A 44 7.52 -2.24 -10.51
CA ASP A 44 7.20 -1.13 -9.61
C ASP A 44 7.34 -1.51 -8.14
N LEU A 45 6.99 -2.75 -7.78
CA LEU A 45 7.26 -3.28 -6.44
C LEU A 45 8.77 -3.41 -6.19
N ASN A 46 9.56 -3.93 -7.14
CA ASN A 46 11.01 -4.00 -7.04
C ASN A 46 11.66 -2.62 -6.85
N LYS A 47 11.17 -1.58 -7.55
CA LYS A 47 11.62 -0.20 -7.35
C LYS A 47 11.26 0.32 -5.96
N THR A 48 10.04 0.04 -5.50
CA THR A 48 9.54 0.52 -4.20
C THR A 48 10.30 -0.11 -3.03
N PHE A 49 10.69 -1.39 -3.13
CA PHE A 49 11.31 -2.17 -2.05
C PHE A 49 12.78 -2.56 -2.33
N ALA A 50 13.45 -1.80 -3.21
CA ALA A 50 14.80 -2.10 -3.66
C ALA A 50 15.77 -2.32 -2.48
N GLY A 51 16.48 -3.44 -2.50
CA GLY A 51 17.45 -3.81 -1.46
C GLY A 51 16.87 -4.43 -0.19
N MET A 52 15.54 -4.48 -0.02
CA MET A 52 14.88 -5.08 1.15
C MET A 52 14.17 -6.39 0.82
N TRP A 53 13.40 -6.40 -0.27
CA TRP A 53 12.68 -7.57 -0.74
C TRP A 53 12.49 -7.51 -2.26
N THR A 54 12.73 -8.64 -2.92
CA THR A 54 12.61 -8.75 -4.39
C THR A 54 11.39 -9.62 -4.72
N PRO A 55 10.24 -9.04 -5.07
CA PRO A 55 9.10 -9.79 -5.59
C PRO A 55 9.52 -10.70 -6.75
N GLN A 56 9.40 -12.01 -6.53
CA GLN A 56 9.66 -13.01 -7.56
C GLN A 56 8.38 -13.25 -8.36
N SER A 57 8.54 -13.54 -9.66
CA SER A 57 7.43 -13.94 -10.54
C SER A 57 6.66 -15.15 -9.97
N GLY A 58 7.39 -16.13 -9.42
CA GLY A 58 6.84 -17.30 -8.74
C GLY A 58 6.07 -17.01 -7.45
N THR A 59 6.11 -15.77 -6.94
CA THR A 59 5.29 -15.31 -5.81
C THR A 59 4.12 -14.47 -6.31
N ILE A 60 4.36 -13.52 -7.22
CA ILE A 60 3.35 -12.54 -7.64
C ILE A 60 2.26 -13.15 -8.52
N TYR A 61 2.60 -13.96 -9.53
CA TYR A 61 1.59 -14.52 -10.43
C TYR A 61 0.60 -15.48 -9.74
N PRO A 62 1.03 -16.38 -8.83
CA PRO A 62 0.10 -17.18 -8.04
C PRO A 62 -0.87 -16.34 -7.19
N LEU A 63 -0.39 -15.24 -6.59
CA LEU A 63 -1.24 -14.34 -5.80
C LEU A 63 -2.24 -13.61 -6.70
N LEU A 64 -1.82 -13.09 -7.84
CA LEU A 64 -2.73 -12.49 -8.83
C LEU A 64 -3.80 -13.50 -9.27
N SER A 65 -3.41 -14.75 -9.56
CA SER A 65 -4.35 -15.81 -9.92
C SER A 65 -5.36 -16.11 -8.80
N ARG A 66 -4.91 -16.13 -7.54
CA ARG A 66 -5.79 -16.31 -6.39
C ARG A 66 -6.73 -15.13 -6.22
N MET A 67 -6.23 -13.90 -6.27
CA MET A 67 -7.02 -12.67 -6.15
C MET A 67 -8.07 -12.54 -7.26
N GLN A 68 -7.80 -13.06 -8.46
CA GLN A 68 -8.81 -13.21 -9.52
C GLN A 68 -9.89 -14.22 -9.14
N GLY A 69 -9.51 -15.40 -8.62
CA GLY A 69 -10.45 -16.41 -8.13
C GLY A 69 -11.34 -15.90 -6.99
N ASP A 70 -10.77 -15.10 -6.09
CA ASP A 70 -11.46 -14.44 -4.98
C ASP A 70 -12.23 -13.17 -5.40
N LYS A 71 -12.19 -12.82 -6.69
CA LYS A 71 -12.92 -11.69 -7.31
C LYS A 71 -12.53 -10.31 -6.78
N TYR A 72 -11.31 -10.13 -6.29
CA TYR A 72 -10.78 -8.82 -5.95
C TYR A 72 -10.29 -8.05 -7.19
N ILE A 73 -9.77 -8.79 -8.16
CA ILE A 73 -9.28 -8.22 -9.42
C ILE A 73 -9.82 -9.00 -10.61
N VAL A 74 -9.93 -8.32 -11.75
CA VAL A 74 -10.12 -8.94 -13.06
C VAL A 74 -8.83 -8.82 -13.85
N GLY A 75 -8.59 -9.78 -14.74
CA GLY A 75 -7.41 -9.80 -15.59
C GLY A 75 -7.83 -10.04 -17.01
N GLU A 76 -7.66 -9.04 -17.87
CA GLU A 76 -8.09 -9.03 -19.26
C GLU A 76 -6.88 -9.08 -20.18
N GLU A 77 -7.00 -9.79 -21.30
CA GLU A 77 -5.99 -9.73 -22.35
C GLU A 77 -6.10 -8.41 -23.11
N GLN A 78 -5.01 -7.67 -23.12
CA GLN A 78 -4.87 -6.46 -23.90
C GLN A 78 -3.86 -6.71 -25.03
N ARG A 79 -4.28 -6.41 -26.26
CA ARG A 79 -3.36 -6.38 -27.40
C ARG A 79 -2.29 -5.32 -27.15
N SER A 80 -1.03 -5.70 -27.32
CA SER A 80 0.05 -4.73 -27.32
C SER A 80 0.28 -4.21 -28.74
N GLU A 81 0.78 -2.98 -28.86
CA GLU A 81 1.02 -2.35 -30.17
C GLU A 81 2.17 -3.04 -30.93
N LEU A 82 3.15 -3.61 -30.22
CA LEU A 82 4.40 -4.12 -30.78
C LEU A 82 4.87 -5.45 -30.14
N GLY A 83 3.97 -6.29 -29.60
CA GLY A 83 4.37 -7.52 -28.91
C GLY A 83 3.26 -8.57 -28.71
N PRO A 84 3.50 -9.60 -27.88
CA PRO A 84 2.47 -10.57 -27.50
C PRO A 84 1.36 -9.88 -26.68
N ALA A 85 0.16 -10.48 -26.68
CA ALA A 85 -0.92 -10.02 -25.83
C ALA A 85 -0.46 -10.05 -24.36
N LYS A 86 -0.76 -8.99 -23.61
CA LYS A 86 -0.42 -8.88 -22.19
C LYS A 86 -1.68 -8.96 -21.35
N LYS A 87 -1.63 -9.67 -20.24
CA LYS A 87 -2.71 -9.67 -19.25
C LYS A 87 -2.58 -8.43 -18.35
N VAL A 88 -3.63 -7.63 -18.29
CA VAL A 88 -3.71 -6.41 -17.48
C VAL A 88 -4.74 -6.60 -16.38
N PHE A 89 -4.36 -6.25 -15.16
CA PHE A 89 -5.17 -6.42 -13.97
C PHE A 89 -5.84 -5.11 -13.56
N ARG A 90 -7.12 -5.19 -13.19
CA ARG A 90 -7.95 -4.07 -12.70
C ARG A 90 -8.76 -4.48 -11.48
N LEU A 91 -9.21 -3.50 -10.70
CA LEU A 91 -10.11 -3.75 -9.58
C LEU A 91 -11.50 -4.17 -10.06
N THR A 92 -12.14 -5.07 -9.32
CA THR A 92 -13.59 -5.29 -9.43
C THR A 92 -14.38 -4.19 -8.74
N ASP A 93 -15.67 -4.05 -9.07
CA ASP A 93 -16.59 -3.16 -8.35
C ASP A 93 -16.64 -3.47 -6.85
N PHE A 94 -16.52 -4.75 -6.49
CA PHE A 94 -16.43 -5.16 -5.10
C PHE A 94 -15.21 -4.54 -4.41
N SER A 95 -14.01 -4.70 -4.98
CA SER A 95 -12.78 -4.12 -4.43
C SER A 95 -12.76 -2.61 -4.41
N ARG A 96 -13.27 -1.96 -5.46
CA ARG A 96 -13.45 -0.50 -5.49
C ARG A 96 -14.29 -0.01 -4.31
N SER A 97 -15.29 -0.78 -3.91
CA SER A 97 -16.20 -0.39 -2.83
C SER A 97 -15.61 -0.49 -1.43
N PHE A 98 -14.41 -1.07 -1.26
CA PHE A 98 -13.82 -1.26 0.06
C PHE A 98 -12.37 -0.80 0.21
N ILE A 99 -11.60 -0.67 -0.87
CA ILE A 99 -10.15 -0.52 -0.74
C ILE A 99 -9.72 0.74 0.01
N GLU A 100 -10.44 1.85 -0.17
CA GLU A 100 -10.16 3.12 0.52
C GLU A 100 -10.44 3.01 2.02
N VAL A 101 -11.59 2.44 2.38
CA VAL A 101 -11.96 2.15 3.78
C VAL A 101 -10.91 1.24 4.41
N MET A 102 -10.52 0.18 3.68
CA MET A 102 -9.49 -0.74 4.13
C MET A 102 -8.15 -0.05 4.32
N LEU A 103 -7.74 0.88 3.45
CA LEU A 103 -6.48 1.62 3.64
C LEU A 103 -6.54 2.51 4.88
N LEU A 104 -7.61 3.28 5.03
CA LEU A 104 -7.74 4.28 6.10
C LEU A 104 -7.92 3.65 7.48
N GLU A 105 -8.80 2.63 7.60
CA GLU A 105 -9.09 1.99 8.89
C GLU A 105 -7.92 1.15 9.42
N ASN A 106 -7.01 0.75 8.55
CA ASN A 106 -5.92 -0.13 8.90
C ASN A 106 -4.58 0.55 9.13
N PHE A 107 -4.41 1.77 8.63
CA PHE A 107 -3.11 2.45 8.67
C PHE A 107 -2.56 2.59 10.11
N GLU A 108 -3.39 3.04 11.05
CA GLU A 108 -2.98 3.21 12.46
C GLU A 108 -2.71 1.86 13.17
N PRO A 109 -3.57 0.83 13.04
CA PRO A 109 -3.25 -0.51 13.53
C PRO A 109 -1.97 -1.12 12.94
N GLU A 110 -1.69 -0.91 11.64
CA GLU A 110 -0.47 -1.38 11.00
C GLU A 110 0.77 -0.72 11.60
N LEU A 111 0.77 0.61 11.73
CA LEU A 111 1.87 1.34 12.36
C LEU A 111 2.13 0.87 13.79
N THR A 112 1.07 0.67 14.56
CA THR A 112 1.16 0.15 15.93
C THR A 112 1.80 -1.23 15.97
N PHE A 113 1.41 -2.12 15.05
CA PHE A 113 2.03 -3.44 14.96
C PHE A 113 3.51 -3.35 14.59
N PHE A 114 3.90 -2.53 13.62
CA PHE A 114 5.30 -2.39 13.23
C PHE A 114 6.16 -1.88 14.39
N GLY A 115 5.65 -0.94 15.18
CA GLY A 115 6.30 -0.51 16.42
C GLY A 115 6.49 -1.65 17.41
N ASN A 116 5.40 -2.36 17.74
CA ASN A 116 5.45 -3.51 18.65
C ASN A 116 6.37 -4.63 18.15
N TYR A 117 6.40 -4.87 16.84
CA TYR A 117 7.26 -5.86 16.21
C TYR A 117 8.73 -5.45 16.34
N LEU A 118 9.05 -4.17 16.09
CA LEU A 118 10.40 -3.63 16.27
C LEU A 118 10.89 -3.77 17.71
N ASP A 119 10.04 -3.46 18.69
CA ASP A 119 10.36 -3.64 20.11
C ASP A 119 10.63 -5.11 20.43
N PHE A 120 9.73 -6.00 19.99
CA PHE A 120 9.84 -7.45 20.21
C PHE A 120 11.15 -8.03 19.63
N ILE A 121 11.48 -7.73 18.37
CA ILE A 121 12.71 -8.26 17.76
C ILE A 121 13.96 -7.64 18.40
N THR A 122 13.90 -6.38 18.84
CA THR A 122 15.00 -5.71 19.53
C THR A 122 15.28 -6.36 20.88
N GLU A 123 14.24 -6.62 21.68
CA GLU A 123 14.35 -7.39 22.92
C GLU A 123 14.94 -8.78 22.69
N MET A 124 14.47 -9.48 21.66
CA MET A 124 14.96 -10.82 21.36
C MET A 124 16.42 -10.81 20.94
N MET A 125 16.81 -9.88 20.09
CA MET A 125 18.21 -9.67 19.70
C MET A 125 19.09 -9.40 20.92
N MET A 126 18.66 -8.54 21.85
CA MET A 126 19.39 -8.25 23.09
C MET A 126 19.54 -9.50 23.97
N LYS A 127 18.48 -10.32 24.10
CA LYS A 127 18.52 -11.59 24.85
C LYS A 127 19.52 -12.58 24.23
N VAL A 128 19.50 -12.74 22.91
CA VAL A 128 20.44 -13.61 22.18
C VAL A 128 21.87 -13.14 22.39
N ARG A 129 22.13 -11.82 22.29
CA ARG A 129 23.47 -11.25 22.54
C ARG A 129 23.99 -11.51 23.95
N LYS A 130 23.14 -11.37 24.97
CA LYS A 130 23.54 -11.63 26.36
C LYS A 130 23.98 -13.09 26.57
N LYS A 131 23.37 -14.02 25.83
CA LYS A 131 23.71 -15.45 25.87
C LYS A 131 25.00 -15.77 25.10
N ASP A 132 25.28 -15.06 24.02
CA ASP A 132 26.49 -15.22 23.20
C ASP A 132 27.15 -13.85 22.90
N PRO A 133 28.06 -13.39 23.79
CA PRO A 133 28.81 -12.15 23.61
C PRO A 133 29.82 -12.16 22.45
N SER A 134 30.06 -13.32 21.82
CA SER A 134 30.91 -13.45 20.63
C SER A 134 30.14 -13.33 19.30
N SER A 135 28.81 -13.32 19.34
CA SER A 135 27.96 -13.13 18.15
C SER A 135 28.37 -11.89 17.34
N GLY A 136 28.46 -11.98 16.01
CA GLY A 136 28.96 -10.90 15.14
C GLY A 136 28.02 -9.68 14.99
N ILE A 137 27.06 -9.47 15.89
CA ILE A 137 26.10 -8.37 15.80
C ILE A 137 26.80 -7.06 16.16
N ASN A 138 26.89 -6.16 15.19
CA ASN A 138 27.42 -4.82 15.40
C ASN A 138 26.31 -3.87 15.87
N PHE A 139 26.24 -3.61 17.18
CA PHE A 139 25.23 -2.70 17.77
C PHE A 139 25.29 -1.27 17.23
N SER A 140 26.46 -0.82 16.74
CA SER A 140 26.55 0.49 16.10
C SER A 140 25.77 0.53 14.77
N GLN A 141 25.81 -0.56 13.99
CA GLN A 141 25.03 -0.70 12.75
C GLN A 141 23.54 -0.81 13.04
N VAL A 142 23.16 -1.54 14.10
CA VAL A 142 21.75 -1.63 14.52
C VAL A 142 21.22 -0.26 14.94
N LYS A 143 21.98 0.48 15.76
CA LYS A 143 21.62 1.85 16.16
C LYS A 143 21.48 2.76 14.94
N LEU A 144 22.41 2.68 13.99
CA LEU A 144 22.36 3.45 12.75
C LEU A 144 21.12 3.13 11.91
N ALA A 145 20.75 1.84 11.79
CA ALA A 145 19.54 1.42 11.08
C ALA A 145 18.26 1.97 11.74
N ILE A 146 18.17 1.93 13.07
CA ILE A 146 17.04 2.51 13.83
C ILE A 146 16.98 4.03 13.61
N GLN A 147 18.13 4.71 13.60
CA GLN A 147 18.18 6.15 13.33
C GLN A 147 17.70 6.49 11.91
N HIS A 148 18.12 5.74 10.89
CA HIS A 148 17.62 5.92 9.52
C HIS A 148 16.11 5.68 9.43
N PHE A 149 15.59 4.66 10.12
CA PHE A 149 14.16 4.41 10.20
C PHE A 149 13.43 5.58 10.88
N ALA A 150 13.95 6.09 12.00
CA ALA A 150 13.38 7.25 12.67
C ALA A 150 13.33 8.49 11.77
N THR A 151 14.39 8.75 10.99
CA THR A 151 14.38 9.83 9.98
C THR A 151 13.27 9.63 8.96
N HIS A 152 13.09 8.42 8.44
CA HIS A 152 12.00 8.13 7.50
C HIS A 152 10.60 8.37 8.10
N VAL A 153 10.41 8.03 9.38
CA VAL A 153 9.17 8.32 10.12
C VAL A 153 8.97 9.83 10.23
N GLN A 154 10.00 10.61 10.56
CA GLN A 154 9.92 12.07 10.63
C GLN A 154 9.57 12.71 9.28
N ASP A 155 10.18 12.24 8.19
CA ASP A 155 9.83 12.70 6.83
C ASP A 155 8.37 12.39 6.47
N THR A 156 7.87 11.23 6.93
CA THR A 156 6.48 10.84 6.74
C THR A 156 5.53 11.72 7.54
N LEU A 157 5.86 12.03 8.80
CA LEU A 157 5.09 12.97 9.63
C LEU A 157 5.00 14.35 8.97
N LYS A 158 6.12 14.85 8.43
CA LYS A 158 6.15 16.13 7.70
C LYS A 158 5.16 16.15 6.53
N LYS A 159 5.04 15.06 5.76
CA LYS A 159 4.06 14.95 4.67
C LYS A 159 2.61 15.02 5.19
N VAL A 160 2.34 14.40 6.34
CA VAL A 160 1.02 14.46 6.99
C VAL A 160 0.72 15.88 7.48
N ASP A 161 1.69 16.56 8.09
CA ASP A 161 1.56 17.95 8.53
C ASP A 161 1.31 18.90 7.35
N GLU A 162 2.05 18.74 6.26
CA GLU A 162 1.84 19.52 5.02
C GLU A 162 0.46 19.29 4.41
N PHE A 163 0.00 18.02 4.39
CA PHE A 163 -1.33 17.67 3.90
C PHE A 163 -2.44 18.28 4.78
N THR A 164 -2.34 18.15 6.10
CA THR A 164 -3.33 18.68 7.05
C THR A 164 -3.35 20.22 7.05
N ALA A 165 -2.18 20.88 6.97
CA ALA A 165 -2.09 22.32 6.79
C ALA A 165 -2.72 22.79 5.46
N GLY A 166 -2.60 22.01 4.39
CA GLY A 166 -3.27 22.28 3.12
C GLY A 166 -4.80 22.23 3.22
N ILE A 167 -5.34 21.31 4.03
CA ILE A 167 -6.78 21.23 4.29
C ILE A 167 -7.25 22.46 5.08
N THR A 168 -6.57 22.82 6.17
CA THR A 168 -6.99 23.94 7.04
C THR A 168 -6.83 25.32 6.38
N SER A 169 -5.85 25.47 5.49
CA SER A 169 -5.63 26.71 4.73
C SER A 169 -6.56 26.89 3.52
N GLY A 170 -7.48 25.95 3.25
CA GLY A 170 -8.32 26.00 2.06
C GLY A 170 -7.52 25.89 0.76
N LYS A 171 -6.32 25.29 0.81
CA LYS A 171 -5.51 25.01 -0.37
C LYS A 171 -6.27 24.08 -1.31
N PHE A 172 -7.05 23.16 -0.76
CA PHE A 172 -7.89 22.24 -1.51
C PHE A 172 -9.37 22.68 -1.44
N PRO A 173 -9.94 23.31 -2.48
CA PRO A 173 -11.35 23.70 -2.46
C PRO A 173 -12.29 22.49 -2.42
N PRO A 174 -13.45 22.58 -1.74
CA PRO A 174 -14.45 21.52 -1.78
C PRO A 174 -15.17 21.50 -3.13
N CYS A 175 -15.53 20.31 -3.60
CA CYS A 175 -16.35 20.12 -4.78
C CYS A 175 -17.73 20.75 -4.57
N LYS A 176 -18.15 21.65 -5.46
CA LYS A 176 -19.48 22.26 -5.43
C LYS A 176 -20.64 21.26 -5.54
N LYS A 177 -20.37 20.04 -6.03
CA LYS A 177 -21.38 18.99 -6.21
C LYS A 177 -21.45 18.02 -5.03
N CYS A 178 -20.32 17.47 -4.58
CA CYS A 178 -20.30 16.41 -3.55
C CYS A 178 -19.56 16.78 -2.26
N GLY A 179 -18.93 17.96 -2.18
CA GLY A 179 -18.18 18.41 -1.02
C GLY A 179 -16.77 17.83 -0.86
N ALA A 180 -16.35 16.88 -1.70
CA ALA A 180 -15.00 16.29 -1.62
C ALA A 180 -13.91 17.33 -1.88
N THR A 181 -12.82 17.26 -1.14
CA THR A 181 -11.67 18.16 -1.28
C THR A 181 -10.94 17.89 -2.61
N ILE A 182 -10.62 18.95 -3.35
CA ILE A 182 -10.03 18.86 -4.70
C ILE A 182 -8.68 19.58 -4.73
N ASP A 183 -7.68 19.02 -5.43
CA ASP A 183 -6.51 19.76 -5.88
C ASP A 183 -6.90 20.95 -6.77
N ARG A 184 -6.23 22.10 -6.60
CA ARG A 184 -6.53 23.32 -7.38
C ARG A 184 -6.38 23.13 -8.88
N ASP A 185 -5.46 22.27 -9.29
CA ASP A 185 -5.15 22.02 -10.70
C ASP A 185 -6.01 20.87 -11.29
N ALA A 186 -6.90 20.28 -10.49
CA ALA A 186 -7.74 19.19 -10.95
C ALA A 186 -8.85 19.71 -11.87
N ARG A 187 -8.92 19.16 -13.09
CA ARG A 187 -10.00 19.44 -14.04
C ARG A 187 -11.33 18.78 -13.66
N PHE A 188 -11.26 17.67 -12.91
CA PHE A 188 -12.41 16.88 -12.48
C PHE A 188 -12.30 16.50 -11.01
N CYS A 189 -13.43 16.46 -10.30
CA CYS A 189 -13.50 15.99 -8.93
C CYS A 189 -13.25 14.47 -8.90
N PRO A 190 -12.24 13.98 -8.15
CA PRO A 190 -11.91 12.56 -8.12
C PRO A 190 -13.01 11.72 -7.46
N ALA A 191 -13.83 12.30 -6.60
CA ALA A 191 -14.89 11.58 -5.88
C ALA A 191 -16.19 11.41 -6.68
N CYS A 192 -16.59 12.40 -7.49
CA CYS A 192 -17.89 12.39 -8.17
C CYS A 192 -17.83 12.66 -9.69
N GLY A 193 -16.64 12.85 -10.25
CA GLY A 193 -16.42 13.10 -11.67
C GLY A 193 -16.91 14.47 -12.17
N ASN A 194 -17.41 15.35 -11.29
CA ASN A 194 -17.87 16.66 -11.72
C ASN A 194 -16.71 17.51 -12.24
N ALA A 195 -16.90 18.21 -13.35
CA ALA A 195 -15.94 19.20 -13.80
C ALA A 195 -15.76 20.26 -12.72
N VAL A 196 -14.50 20.54 -12.39
CA VAL A 196 -14.13 21.62 -11.48
C VAL A 196 -13.98 22.83 -12.38
N ALA A 197 -14.92 23.77 -12.29
CA ALA A 197 -14.83 24.99 -13.09
C ALA A 197 -13.48 25.66 -12.82
N ALA A 198 -12.71 25.85 -13.89
CA ALA A 198 -11.44 26.59 -13.86
C ALA A 198 -11.66 28.04 -13.41
#